data_AF-A0A0F9EII2-F1
#
_entry.id   AF-A0A0F9EII2-F1
#
_cell.length_a   1.000
_cell.length_b   1.000
_cell.length_c   1.000
_cell.angle_alpha   90.00
_cell.angle_beta   90.00
_cell.angle_gamma   90.00
#
_symmetry.space_group_name_H-M   'P 1'
#
loop_
_entity.id
_entity.type
_entity.pdbx_description
1 polymer ?
#
loop_
_entity_poly.entity_id
_entity_poly.type
_entity_poly.pdbx_seq_one_letter_code
_entity_poly.pdbx_strand_id
1 'polypeptide(L)' 'MKKYDDLYKRSLEDPEAFWGEAAEEITWYKKWDKVLDDSNPPFYRWFVGGEMNTCYNCLDRHADNGRGDQVAL' A
#
# COMPACT_ATOMS: atom_id res chain seq x y z
N MET A 1 -17.78 16.66 5.28
CA MET A 1 -16.48 17.36 5.24
C MET A 1 -15.52 16.91 6.32
N LYS A 2 -15.88 16.93 7.63
CA LYS A 2 -14.98 16.50 8.73
C LYS A 2 -14.15 15.23 8.48
N LYS A 3 -14.77 14.16 7.98
CA LYS A 3 -14.07 12.87 7.74
C LYS A 3 -12.90 12.97 6.73
N TYR A 4 -13.00 13.82 5.71
CA TYR A 4 -11.90 14.03 4.77
C TYR A 4 -10.77 14.82 5.43
N ASP A 5 -11.11 15.93 6.10
CA ASP A 5 -10.13 16.81 6.76
C ASP A 5 -9.34 16.04 7.83
N ASP A 6 -10.02 15.17 8.59
CA ASP A 6 -9.41 14.33 9.62
C ASP A 6 -8.44 13.28 9.02
N LEU A 7 -8.83 12.62 7.92
CA LEU A 7 -7.96 11.65 7.22
C LEU A 7 -6.76 12.33 6.56
N TYR A 8 -6.98 13.47 5.93
CA TYR A 8 -5.92 14.26 5.31
C TYR A 8 -4.90 14.71 6.35
N LYS A 9 -5.38 15.23 7.48
CA LYS A 9 -4.53 15.61 8.61
C LYS A 9 -3.71 14.43 9.13
N ARG A 10 -4.34 13.26 9.33
CA ARG A 10 -3.66 12.04 9.76
C ARG A 10 -2.56 11.60 8.78
N SER A 11 -2.80 11.70 7.47
CA SER A 11 -1.82 11.33 6.45
C SER A 11 -0.54 12.18 6.47
N LEU A 12 -0.62 13.40 7.03
CA LEU A 12 0.51 14.32 7.18
C LEU A 12 1.19 14.20 8.55
N GLU A 13 0.41 14.02 9.62
CA GLU A 13 0.92 13.97 10.99
C GLU A 13 1.56 12.61 11.33
N ASP A 14 1.05 11.52 10.75
CA ASP A 14 1.55 10.16 10.95
C ASP A 14 1.55 9.37 9.63
N PRO A 15 2.45 9.71 8.70
CA PRO A 15 2.48 9.11 7.37
C PRO A 15 2.85 7.62 7.42
N GLU A 16 3.70 7.19 8.36
CA GLU A 16 4.08 5.77 8.46
C GLU A 16 2.90 4.90 8.87
N ALA A 17 2.15 5.28 9.92
CA ALA A 17 0.97 4.50 10.31
C ALA A 17 -0.12 4.57 9.25
N PHE A 18 -0.41 5.76 8.72
CA PHE A 18 -1.47 5.97 7.74
C PHE A 18 -1.23 5.15 6.46
N TRP A 19 -0.04 5.28 5.86
CA TRP A 19 0.28 4.56 4.62
C TRP A 19 0.62 3.09 4.87
N GLY A 20 1.14 2.75 6.04
CA GLY A 20 1.32 1.37 6.47
C GLY A 20 0.00 0.61 6.53
N GLU A 21 -1.03 1.19 7.16
CA GLU A 21 -2.38 0.60 7.22
C GLU A 21 -2.97 0.38 5.82
N ALA A 22 -2.87 1.38 4.95
CA ALA A 22 -3.35 1.26 3.57
C ALA A 22 -2.60 0.18 2.77
N ALA A 23 -1.30 0.02 3.00
CA ALA A 23 -0.48 -0.95 2.31
C ALA A 23 -0.75 -2.41 2.72
N GLU A 24 -1.46 -2.65 3.84
CA GLU A 24 -1.95 -4.00 4.20
C GLU A 24 -3.04 -4.51 3.25
N GLU A 25 -3.70 -3.63 2.48
CA GLU A 25 -4.77 -4.00 1.55
C GLU A 25 -4.28 -4.63 0.24
N ILE A 26 -2.96 -4.69 0.03
CA ILE A 26 -2.35 -5.38 -1.11
C ILE A 26 -1.54 -6.58 -0.62
N THR A 27 -1.38 -7.57 -1.48
CA THR A 27 -0.64 -8.79 -1.17
C THR A 27 0.85 -8.55 -1.34
N TRP A 28 1.60 -8.84 -0.28
CA TRP A 28 3.05 -8.83 -0.25
C TRP A 28 3.58 -10.25 -0.12
N TYR A 29 4.64 -10.57 -0.86
CA TYR A 29 5.40 -11.79 -0.66
C TYR A 29 6.32 -11.66 0.55
N LYS A 30 6.91 -10.48 0.72
CA LYS A 30 7.63 -10.07 1.92
C LYS A 30 7.13 -8.69 2.35
N LYS A 31 6.63 -8.60 3.59
CA LYS A 31 6.22 -7.33 4.17
C LYS A 31 7.43 -6.41 4.31
N TRP A 32 7.21 -5.12 4.10
CA TRP A 32 8.27 -4.11 4.19
C TRP A 32 8.86 -4.01 5.60
N ASP A 33 10.11 -3.58 5.67
CA ASP A 33 10.85 -3.34 6.91
C ASP A 33 10.60 -1.90 7.42
N LYS A 34 10.41 -0.93 6.51
CA LYS A 34 10.08 0.48 6.83
C LYS A 34 9.10 1.07 5.82
N VAL A 35 8.07 1.78 6.29
CA VAL A 35 7.07 2.43 5.43
C VAL A 35 7.68 3.61 4.67
N LEU A 36 8.36 4.53 5.37
CA LEU A 36 8.97 5.71 4.78
C LEU A 36 10.43 5.83 5.23
N ASP A 37 11.36 5.73 4.30
CA ASP A 37 12.75 6.12 4.52
C ASP A 37 12.97 7.56 4.06
N ASP A 38 13.11 8.45 5.05
CA ASP A 38 13.34 9.88 4.96
C ASP A 38 14.78 10.28 5.34
N SER A 39 15.68 9.31 5.51
CA SER A 39 17.03 9.59 6.02
C SER A 39 17.93 10.34 5.04
N ASN A 40 17.53 10.47 3.77
CA ASN A 40 18.32 11.13 2.72
C ASN A 40 17.47 12.03 1.79
N PRO A 41 16.92 13.16 2.26
CA PRO A 41 16.18 14.08 1.39
C PRO A 41 17.06 14.62 0.25
N PRO A 42 16.54 14.76 -0.99
CA PRO A 42 15.16 14.53 -1.42
C PRO A 42 14.86 13.09 -1.90
N PHE A 43 15.75 12.13 -1.64
CA PHE A 43 15.64 10.74 -2.09
C PHE A 43 14.86 9.85 -1.11
N TYR A 44 13.57 10.14 -0.97
CA TYR A 44 12.67 9.35 -0.15
C TYR A 44 12.42 7.97 -0.76
N ARG A 45 12.26 6.95 0.08
CA ARG A 45 11.89 5.58 -0.35
C ARG A 45 10.69 5.10 0.44
N TRP A 46 9.79 4.40 -0.24
CA TRP A 46 8.58 3.85 0.38
C TRP A 46 8.62 2.32 0.40
N PHE A 47 8.10 1.73 1.47
CA PHE A 47 7.97 0.29 1.69
C PHE A 47 9.29 -0.47 1.49
N VAL A 48 10.35 0.06 2.09
CA VAL A 48 11.72 -0.46 1.95
C VAL A 48 11.79 -1.89 2.45
N GLY A 49 12.42 -2.76 1.66
CA GLY A 49 12.57 -4.18 1.98
C GLY A 49 11.34 -5.04 1.69
N GLY A 50 10.24 -4.42 1.22
CA GLY A 50 9.04 -5.12 0.79
C GLY A 50 9.18 -5.72 -0.60
N GLU A 51 8.59 -6.89 -0.80
CA GLU A 51 8.56 -7.60 -2.08
C GLU A 51 7.12 -7.91 -2.45
N MET A 52 6.71 -7.50 -3.64
CA MET A 52 5.39 -7.77 -4.20
C MET A 52 5.46 -7.90 -5.72
N ASN A 53 4.38 -8.41 -6.30
CA ASN A 53 4.17 -8.39 -7.73
C ASN A 53 2.88 -7.63 -8.05
N THR A 54 2.99 -6.63 -8.92
CA THR A 54 1.85 -5.81 -9.32
C THR A 54 0.82 -6.62 -10.10
N CYS A 55 1.25 -7.49 -11.01
CA CYS A 55 0.36 -8.38 -11.76
C CYS A 55 -0.43 -9.29 -10.83
N TYR A 56 0.23 -9.88 -9.82
CA TYR A 56 -0.44 -10.70 -8.82
C TYR A 56 -1.57 -9.93 -8.12
N ASN A 57 -1.30 -8.68 -7.73
CA ASN A 57 -2.30 -7.82 -7.11
C ASN A 57 -3.41 -7.35 -8.05
N CYS A 58 -3.15 -7.26 -9.35
CA CYS A 58 -4.13 -6.78 -10.32
C CYS A 58 -4.98 -7.90 -10.94
N LEU A 59 -4.49 -9.15 -10.96
CA LEU A 59 -5.13 -10.27 -11.66
C LEU A 59 -5.23 -11.50 -10.78
N ASP A 60 -4.10 -12.11 -10.44
CA ASP A 60 -4.02 -13.44 -9.81
C ASP A 60 -4.80 -13.48 -8.49
N ARG A 61 -4.62 -12.48 -7.61
CA ARG A 61 -5.34 -12.43 -6.33
C ARG A 61 -6.86 -12.38 -6.51
N HIS A 62 -7.36 -11.83 -7.60
CA HIS A 62 -8.79 -11.75 -7.84
C HIS A 62 -9.33 -13.08 -8.36
N ALA A 63 -8.59 -13.75 -9.24
CA ALA A 63 -8.90 -15.10 -9.70
C ALA A 63 -8.88 -16.10 -8.54
N ASP A 64 -7.82 -16.08 -7.71
CA ASP A 64 -7.66 -16.93 -6.52
C ASP A 64 -8.82 -16.76 -5.52
N ASN A 65 -9.35 -15.53 -5.40
CA ASN A 65 -10.48 -15.21 -4.54
C ASN A 65 -11.86 -15.40 -5.20
N GLY A 66 -11.95 -16.27 -6.22
CA GLY A 66 -13.21 -16.69 -6.83
C GLY A 66 -13.82 -15.69 -7.80
N ARG A 67 -13.07 -14.68 -8.24
CA ARG A 67 -13.52 -13.68 -9.23
C ARG A 67 -12.88 -13.91 -10.60
N GLY A 68 -12.42 -15.12 -10.89
CA GLY A 68 -11.72 -15.45 -12.15
C GLY A 68 -12.59 -15.31 -13.40
N ASP A 69 -13.89 -15.60 -13.30
CA ASP A 69 -14.84 -15.46 -14.42
C ASP A 69 -15.40 -14.03 -14.55
N GLN A 70 -15.03 -13.12 -13.64
CA GLN A 70 -15.46 -11.74 -13.72
C GLN A 70 -14.69 -11.01 -14.82
N VAL A 71 -15.41 -10.48 -15.81
CA VAL A 71 -14.83 -9.64 -16.86
C VAL A 71 -14.08 -8.47 -16.23
N ALA A 72 -12.78 -8.38 -16.53
CA ALA A 72 -11.92 -7.28 -16.09
C ALA A 72 -11.92 -6.11 -17.07
N LEU A 73 -11.96 -6.40 -18.38
CA LEU A 73 -11.94 -5.46 -19.50
C LEU A 73 -12.72 -6.04 -20.69
#